data_AF-A0A8T3L488-F1
#
_entry.id   AF-A0A8T3L488-F1
#
_cell.length_a   1.000
_cell.length_b   1.000
_cell.length_c   1.000
_cell.angle_alpha   90.00
_cell.angle_beta   90.00
_cell.angle_gamma   90.00
#
_symmetry.space_group_name_H-M   'P 1'
#
loop_
_entity.id
_entity.type
_entity.pdbx_description
1 polymer ?
#
loop_
_entity_poly.entity_id
_entity_poly.type
_entity_poly.pdbx_seq_one_letter_code
_entity_poly.pdbx_strand_id
1 'polypeptide(L)'
;MGQNKTSKEPKKSFLESWEDFLDRKIEPGLWGMRHLAILSVLVSLFVSIVWLLLMLVEFTHLVRLLGDIGSSGWKITVIKTSVEVIDAVLMASIFMVFTYGIYELFISEIGLSGKHRGSEKDAEYQKIKGKILKIDDIDHLKSKLGKLILMVLIVKLFSYALSLDINVSGKEAADVMHALDAMLKLGGVLVMIALTLFLSHSSVQINIHRSKEPDRKRDEGPNGPSDF
;
A
#
# COMPACT_ATOMS: atom_id res chain seq x y z
N MET A 1 -6.70 -15.49 74.51
CA MET A 1 -7.46 -14.62 73.58
C MET A 1 -6.63 -14.42 72.32
N GLY A 2 -6.94 -15.13 71.25
CA GLY A 2 -6.23 -15.01 69.99
C GLY A 2 -7.22 -14.97 68.83
N GLN A 3 -6.87 -14.17 67.82
CA GLN A 3 -7.44 -14.06 66.49
C GLN A 3 -8.47 -12.93 66.29
N ASN A 4 -7.96 -11.77 65.87
CA ASN A 4 -8.66 -10.92 64.91
C ASN A 4 -7.74 -10.81 63.68
N LYS A 5 -8.04 -11.60 62.64
CA LYS A 5 -7.40 -11.47 61.32
C LYS A 5 -8.40 -10.83 60.39
N THR A 6 -8.12 -9.58 60.06
CA THR A 6 -8.70 -8.81 58.98
C THR A 6 -8.38 -9.48 57.63
N SER A 7 -9.26 -10.36 57.15
CA SER A 7 -9.19 -10.82 55.76
C SER A 7 -9.95 -9.83 54.88
N LYS A 8 -9.23 -8.81 54.38
CA LYS A 8 -9.72 -7.97 53.29
C LYS A 8 -9.74 -8.82 52.03
N GLU A 9 -10.93 -9.11 51.50
CA GLU A 9 -11.07 -9.67 50.16
C GLU A 9 -10.48 -8.70 49.12
N PRO A 10 -9.73 -9.20 48.12
CA PRO A 10 -9.11 -8.35 47.11
C PRO A 10 -10.17 -7.82 46.13
N LYS A 11 -10.15 -6.50 45.92
CA LYS A 11 -10.96 -5.75 44.92
C LYS A 11 -10.85 -6.37 43.51
N LYS A 12 -11.82 -7.19 43.12
CA LYS A 12 -12.16 -7.51 41.72
C LYS A 12 -13.40 -6.69 41.36
N SER A 13 -13.24 -5.54 40.70
CA SER A 13 -14.40 -4.65 40.46
C SER A 13 -14.26 -3.72 39.26
N PHE A 14 -13.22 -3.88 38.43
CA PHE A 14 -13.00 -3.00 37.29
C PHE A 14 -12.71 -3.81 36.02
N LEU A 15 -11.87 -4.83 36.11
CA LEU A 15 -11.52 -5.68 34.97
C LEU A 15 -12.74 -6.43 34.42
N GLU A 16 -13.59 -7.01 35.28
CA GLU A 16 -14.83 -7.70 34.85
C GLU A 16 -15.82 -6.74 34.16
N SER A 17 -15.94 -5.50 34.65
CA SER A 17 -16.79 -4.49 34.01
C SER A 17 -16.24 -4.04 32.66
N TRP A 18 -14.92 -4.08 32.48
CA TRP A 18 -14.28 -3.78 31.19
C TRP A 18 -14.42 -4.93 30.21
N GLU A 19 -14.30 -6.16 30.67
CA GLU A 19 -14.56 -7.38 29.89
C GLU A 19 -16.02 -7.40 29.41
N ASP A 20 -16.98 -7.17 30.30
CA ASP A 20 -18.41 -7.09 29.95
C ASP A 20 -18.73 -5.98 28.95
N PHE A 21 -18.01 -4.86 28.99
CA PHE A 21 -18.21 -3.77 28.04
C PHE A 21 -17.64 -4.10 26.64
N LEU A 22 -16.47 -4.73 26.60
CA LEU A 22 -15.84 -5.17 25.36
C LEU A 22 -16.69 -6.23 24.64
N ASP A 23 -17.14 -7.25 25.36
CA ASP A 23 -17.95 -8.33 24.79
C ASP A 23 -19.32 -7.82 24.30
N ARG A 24 -19.91 -6.85 25.00
CA ARG A 24 -21.29 -6.44 24.71
C ARG A 24 -21.42 -5.33 23.67
N LYS A 25 -20.39 -4.47 23.50
CA LYS A 25 -20.42 -3.37 22.53
C LYS A 25 -19.38 -3.48 21.44
N ILE A 26 -18.19 -3.96 21.75
CA ILE A 26 -17.06 -3.97 20.81
C ILE A 26 -17.07 -5.26 19.99
N GLU A 27 -17.31 -6.42 20.59
CA GLU A 27 -17.36 -7.71 19.88
C GLU A 27 -18.42 -7.77 18.75
N PRO A 28 -19.66 -7.27 18.93
CA PRO A 28 -20.66 -7.22 17.85
C PRO A 28 -20.30 -6.19 16.79
N GLY A 29 -19.66 -5.08 17.18
CA GLY A 29 -19.16 -4.05 16.27
C GLY A 29 -18.03 -4.55 15.39
N LEU A 30 -17.08 -5.31 15.96
CA LEU A 30 -16.01 -6.01 15.22
C LEU A 30 -16.57 -7.07 14.27
N TRP A 31 -17.62 -7.79 14.66
CA TRP A 31 -18.34 -8.70 13.76
C TRP A 31 -18.98 -7.97 12.56
N GLY A 32 -19.48 -6.75 12.78
CA GLY A 32 -19.99 -5.87 11.72
C GLY A 32 -18.93 -5.43 10.70
N MET A 33 -17.64 -5.37 11.09
CA MET A 33 -16.55 -4.91 10.22
C MET A 33 -16.31 -5.81 9.01
N ARG A 34 -16.81 -7.06 9.02
CA ARG A 34 -16.77 -7.92 7.83
C ARG A 34 -17.51 -7.30 6.65
N HIS A 35 -18.59 -6.57 6.89
CA HIS A 35 -19.34 -5.86 5.85
C HIS A 35 -18.55 -4.66 5.31
N LEU A 36 -17.78 -3.98 6.16
CA LEU A 36 -16.88 -2.90 5.74
C LEU A 36 -15.74 -3.41 4.85
N ALA A 37 -15.18 -4.58 5.15
CA ALA A 37 -14.16 -5.20 4.31
C ALA A 37 -14.73 -5.55 2.91
N ILE A 38 -15.92 -6.14 2.85
CA ILE A 38 -16.60 -6.44 1.58
C ILE A 38 -16.88 -5.15 0.79
N LEU A 39 -17.37 -4.10 1.46
CA LEU A 39 -17.61 -2.81 0.84
C LEU A 39 -16.32 -2.18 0.29
N SER A 40 -15.21 -2.26 1.04
CA SER A 40 -13.90 -1.78 0.60
C SER A 40 -13.39 -2.49 -0.66
N VAL A 41 -13.55 -3.82 -0.71
CA VAL A 41 -13.22 -4.63 -1.90
C VAL A 41 -14.08 -4.21 -3.10
N LEU A 42 -15.39 -4.02 -2.91
CA LEU A 42 -16.27 -3.59 -4.01
C LEU A 42 -15.91 -2.21 -4.56
N VAL A 43 -15.64 -1.25 -3.67
CA VAL A 43 -15.25 0.11 -4.07
C VAL A 43 -13.91 0.11 -4.79
N SER A 44 -12.90 -0.57 -4.25
CA SER A 44 -11.56 -0.65 -4.87
C SER A 44 -11.59 -1.38 -6.22
N LEU A 45 -12.40 -2.44 -6.35
CA LEU A 45 -12.63 -3.13 -7.62
C LEU A 45 -13.27 -2.19 -8.65
N PHE A 46 -14.32 -1.45 -8.25
CA PHE A 46 -15.00 -0.51 -9.13
C PHE A 46 -14.05 0.61 -9.61
N VAL A 47 -13.25 1.17 -8.69
CA VAL A 47 -12.23 2.18 -9.03
C VAL A 47 -11.21 1.62 -10.02
N SER A 48 -10.74 0.38 -9.82
CA SER A 48 -9.83 -0.28 -10.77
C SER A 48 -10.44 -0.38 -12.18
N ILE A 49 -11.72 -0.78 -12.27
CA ILE A 49 -12.44 -0.86 -13.55
C ILE A 49 -12.55 0.51 -14.21
N VAL A 50 -12.88 1.57 -13.45
CA VAL A 50 -12.93 2.94 -13.98
C VAL A 50 -11.57 3.36 -14.56
N TRP A 51 -10.47 3.10 -13.85
CA TRP A 51 -9.12 3.39 -14.36
C TRP A 51 -8.78 2.58 -15.62
N LEU A 52 -9.20 1.30 -15.71
CA LEU A 52 -9.04 0.51 -16.94
C LEU A 52 -9.82 1.11 -18.12
N LEU A 53 -11.04 1.60 -17.89
CA LEU A 53 -11.83 2.25 -18.94
C LEU A 53 -11.19 3.57 -19.39
N LEU A 54 -10.67 4.37 -18.46
CA LEU A 54 -9.92 5.60 -18.79
C LEU A 54 -8.68 5.27 -19.63
N MET A 55 -7.92 4.24 -19.24
CA MET A 55 -6.76 3.77 -20.00
C MET A 55 -7.14 3.39 -21.44
N LEU A 56 -8.27 2.70 -21.65
CA LEU A 56 -8.73 2.35 -22.99
C LEU A 56 -9.03 3.59 -23.85
N VAL A 57 -9.64 4.62 -23.26
CA VAL A 57 -9.90 5.89 -23.96
C VAL A 57 -8.57 6.55 -24.37
N GLU A 58 -7.62 6.68 -23.45
CA GLU A 58 -6.30 7.27 -23.72
C GLU A 58 -5.51 6.46 -24.76
N PHE A 59 -5.57 5.13 -24.68
CA PHE A 59 -4.94 4.24 -25.65
C PHE A 59 -5.51 4.44 -27.05
N THR A 60 -6.84 4.57 -27.18
CA THR A 60 -7.45 4.83 -28.49
C THR A 60 -7.02 6.19 -29.06
N HIS A 61 -6.81 7.19 -28.21
CA HIS A 61 -6.28 8.49 -28.62
C HIS A 61 -4.83 8.38 -29.10
N LEU A 62 -3.98 7.64 -28.40
CA LEU A 62 -2.60 7.38 -28.78
C LEU A 62 -2.49 6.71 -30.16
N VAL A 63 -3.33 5.68 -30.40
CA VAL A 63 -3.36 4.96 -31.69
C VAL A 63 -3.75 5.89 -32.84
N ARG A 64 -4.74 6.77 -32.63
CA ARG A 64 -5.12 7.77 -33.65
C ARG A 64 -3.98 8.74 -33.95
N LEU A 65 -3.25 9.17 -32.92
CA LEU A 65 -2.13 10.09 -33.06
C LEU A 65 -0.95 9.48 -33.84
N LEU A 66 -0.75 8.16 -33.71
CA LEU A 66 0.21 7.40 -34.52
C LEU A 66 -0.19 7.28 -36.00
N GLY A 67 -1.47 7.49 -36.34
CA GLY A 67 -1.93 7.52 -37.73
C GLY A 67 -1.62 8.83 -38.46
N ASP A 68 -1.37 9.91 -37.72
CA ASP A 68 -1.18 11.28 -38.24
C ASP A 68 0.30 11.71 -38.17
N ILE A 69 1.21 10.78 -38.45
CA ILE A 69 2.66 11.03 -38.42
C ILE A 69 3.00 12.03 -39.53
N GLY A 70 3.26 13.29 -39.16
CA GLY A 70 3.69 14.33 -40.10
C GLY A 70 3.44 15.79 -39.66
N SER A 71 2.60 16.03 -38.67
CA SER A 71 2.27 17.39 -38.19
C SER A 71 3.34 17.97 -37.24
N SER A 72 3.63 19.28 -37.31
CA SER A 72 4.61 19.90 -36.40
C SER A 72 4.16 19.78 -34.94
N GLY A 73 5.01 19.23 -34.06
CA GLY A 73 4.70 19.04 -32.63
C GLY A 73 4.20 17.64 -32.26
N TRP A 74 3.96 16.74 -33.22
CA TRP A 74 3.41 15.39 -32.98
C TRP A 74 4.20 14.58 -31.92
N LYS A 75 5.53 14.68 -31.91
CA LYS A 75 6.40 13.91 -31.00
C LYS A 75 6.12 14.21 -29.53
N ILE A 76 5.95 15.48 -29.16
CA ILE A 76 5.73 15.88 -27.78
C ILE A 76 4.36 15.34 -27.31
N THR A 77 3.35 15.45 -28.16
CA THR A 77 2.01 14.92 -27.89
C THR A 77 2.01 13.40 -27.76
N VAL A 78 2.73 12.67 -28.63
CA VAL A 78 2.88 11.20 -28.50
C VAL A 78 3.53 10.83 -27.17
N ILE A 79 4.63 11.50 -26.81
CA ILE A 79 5.33 11.22 -25.54
C ILE A 79 4.40 11.47 -24.36
N LYS A 80 3.67 12.59 -24.37
CA LYS A 80 2.71 12.93 -23.32
C LYS A 80 1.62 11.88 -23.18
N THR A 81 0.91 11.58 -24.26
CA THR A 81 -0.20 10.60 -24.24
C THR A 81 0.30 9.18 -23.91
N SER A 82 1.55 8.85 -24.26
CA SER A 82 2.15 7.57 -23.83
C SER A 82 2.34 7.50 -22.31
N VAL A 83 2.82 8.59 -21.69
CA VAL A 83 2.99 8.65 -20.23
C VAL A 83 1.64 8.57 -19.52
N GLU A 84 0.59 9.20 -20.05
CA GLU A 84 -0.79 9.12 -19.53
C GLU A 84 -1.29 7.66 -19.53
N VAL A 85 -1.17 6.94 -20.65
CA VAL A 85 -1.58 5.53 -20.75
C VAL A 85 -0.82 4.64 -19.75
N ILE A 86 0.49 4.85 -19.61
CA ILE A 86 1.34 4.10 -18.67
C ILE A 86 0.91 4.36 -17.22
N ASP A 87 0.60 5.60 -16.88
CA ASP A 87 0.13 5.94 -15.54
C ASP A 87 -1.25 5.33 -15.24
N ALA A 88 -2.18 5.38 -16.19
CA ALA A 88 -3.52 4.82 -16.02
C ALA A 88 -3.48 3.29 -15.76
N VAL A 89 -2.62 2.55 -16.47
CA VAL A 89 -2.46 1.10 -16.22
C VAL A 89 -1.81 0.81 -14.86
N LEU A 90 -0.86 1.64 -14.42
CA LEU A 90 -0.24 1.50 -13.10
C LEU A 90 -1.26 1.77 -11.98
N MET A 91 -2.07 2.82 -12.11
CA MET A 91 -3.16 3.13 -11.16
C MET A 91 -4.15 1.96 -11.08
N ALA A 92 -4.63 1.45 -12.22
CA ALA A 92 -5.53 0.30 -12.26
C ALA A 92 -4.91 -0.93 -11.58
N SER A 93 -3.65 -1.25 -11.89
CA SER A 93 -2.95 -2.40 -11.30
C SER A 93 -2.79 -2.27 -9.79
N ILE A 94 -2.51 -1.08 -9.25
CA ILE A 94 -2.39 -0.87 -7.80
C ILE A 94 -3.74 -1.11 -7.12
N PHE A 95 -4.84 -0.58 -7.66
CA PHE A 95 -6.16 -0.84 -7.10
C PHE A 95 -6.54 -2.33 -7.21
N MET A 96 -6.15 -3.01 -8.27
CA MET A 96 -6.38 -4.45 -8.43
C MET A 96 -5.64 -5.28 -7.37
N VAL A 97 -4.35 -5.01 -7.16
CA VAL A 97 -3.54 -5.68 -6.11
C VAL A 97 -4.08 -5.34 -4.73
N PHE A 98 -4.51 -4.11 -4.50
CA PHE A 98 -5.12 -3.71 -3.22
C PHE A 98 -6.45 -4.43 -2.98
N THR A 99 -7.31 -4.51 -3.99
CA THR A 99 -8.58 -5.27 -3.94
C THR A 99 -8.31 -6.72 -3.57
N TYR A 100 -7.35 -7.36 -4.25
CA TYR A 100 -6.91 -8.73 -3.97
C TYR A 100 -6.39 -8.88 -2.54
N GLY A 101 -5.53 -7.96 -2.09
CA GLY A 101 -4.95 -7.99 -0.75
C GLY A 101 -5.99 -7.87 0.36
N ILE A 102 -6.99 -6.99 0.22
CA ILE A 102 -8.09 -6.86 1.19
C ILE A 102 -9.02 -8.08 1.14
N TYR A 103 -9.28 -8.62 -0.06
CA TYR A 103 -10.09 -9.83 -0.22
C TYR A 103 -9.44 -11.04 0.48
N GLU A 104 -8.15 -11.26 0.25
CA GLU A 104 -7.39 -12.35 0.88
C GLU A 104 -7.31 -12.19 2.40
N LEU A 105 -7.10 -10.95 2.88
CA LEU A 105 -6.93 -10.67 4.31
C LEU A 105 -8.22 -10.84 5.13
N PHE A 106 -9.39 -10.51 4.58
CA PHE A 106 -10.64 -10.43 5.36
C PHE A 106 -11.74 -11.40 4.94
N ILE A 107 -11.72 -11.90 3.71
CA ILE A 107 -12.82 -12.72 3.17
C ILE A 107 -12.40 -14.18 3.08
N SER A 108 -11.40 -14.47 2.27
CA SER A 108 -10.88 -15.81 2.04
C SER A 108 -9.63 -15.74 1.19
N GLU A 109 -8.65 -16.61 1.45
CA GLU A 109 -7.63 -16.93 0.46
C GLU A 109 -8.29 -17.33 -0.86
N ILE A 110 -7.71 -16.88 -1.97
CA ILE A 110 -8.23 -17.13 -3.31
C ILE A 110 -7.77 -18.52 -3.74
N GLY A 111 -8.28 -19.54 -3.05
CA GLY A 111 -7.95 -20.93 -3.30
C GLY A 111 -8.75 -21.47 -4.48
N LEU A 112 -8.10 -21.62 -5.63
CA LEU A 112 -8.47 -22.65 -6.62
C LEU A 112 -8.20 -24.09 -6.09
N SER A 113 -7.96 -24.26 -4.79
CA SER A 113 -7.63 -25.51 -4.11
C SER A 113 -8.83 -26.08 -3.34
N GLY A 114 -10.00 -26.05 -3.96
CA GLY A 114 -11.28 -26.41 -3.35
C GLY A 114 -11.95 -27.66 -3.93
N LYS A 115 -11.22 -28.53 -4.66
CA LYS A 115 -11.83 -29.77 -5.17
C LYS A 115 -12.03 -30.85 -4.10
N HIS A 116 -11.49 -30.72 -2.89
CA HIS A 116 -11.66 -31.73 -1.83
C HIS A 116 -12.18 -31.10 -0.53
N ARG A 117 -13.47 -30.76 -0.54
CA ARG A 117 -14.28 -30.64 0.69
C ARG A 117 -14.59 -32.03 1.21
N GLY A 118 -14.26 -32.30 2.47
CA GLY A 118 -14.75 -33.48 3.18
C GLY A 118 -13.64 -34.35 3.73
N SER A 119 -12.89 -33.86 4.71
CA SER A 119 -12.28 -34.78 5.67
C SER A 119 -12.04 -34.05 6.99
N GLU A 120 -12.23 -34.79 8.07
CA GLU A 120 -12.14 -34.51 9.52
C GLU A 120 -11.00 -33.59 10.02
N LYS A 121 -10.11 -33.11 9.14
CA LYS A 121 -8.98 -32.22 9.41
C LYS A 121 -9.36 -30.73 9.53
N ASP A 122 -10.64 -30.40 9.39
CA ASP A 122 -11.14 -29.01 9.52
C ASP A 122 -11.19 -28.53 10.99
N ALA A 123 -11.13 -29.45 11.97
CA ALA A 123 -11.09 -29.11 13.39
C ALA A 123 -9.72 -28.55 13.84
N GLU A 124 -8.64 -28.88 13.12
CA GLU A 124 -7.30 -28.36 13.42
C GLU A 124 -7.09 -26.96 12.81
N TYR A 125 -7.72 -26.68 11.65
CA TYR A 125 -7.71 -25.37 11.00
C TYR A 125 -8.35 -24.26 11.87
N GLN A 126 -9.37 -24.60 12.67
CA GLN A 126 -9.98 -23.68 13.65
C GLN A 126 -9.02 -23.35 14.81
N LYS A 127 -8.09 -24.23 15.17
CA LYS A 127 -7.07 -23.97 16.21
C LYS A 127 -5.91 -23.11 15.72
N ILE A 128 -5.58 -23.16 14.43
CA ILE A 128 -4.57 -22.28 13.79
C ILE A 128 -5.07 -20.83 13.73
N LYS A 129 -6.39 -20.62 13.73
CA LYS A 129 -7.06 -19.31 13.84
C LYS A 129 -6.77 -18.56 15.14
N GLY A 130 -6.33 -19.24 16.21
CA GLY A 130 -5.90 -18.59 17.46
C GLY A 130 -4.47 -18.04 17.44
N LYS A 131 -3.67 -18.40 16.43
CA LYS A 131 -2.30 -17.91 16.21
C LYS A 131 -2.20 -16.85 15.10
N ILE A 132 -3.32 -16.53 14.46
CA ILE A 132 -3.43 -15.54 13.37
C ILE A 132 -3.34 -14.08 13.86
N LEU A 133 -3.19 -13.86 15.17
CA LEU A 133 -2.91 -12.55 15.75
C LEU A 133 -1.41 -12.32 15.98
N LYS A 134 -0.54 -12.87 15.11
CA LYS A 134 0.83 -12.38 15.02
C LYS A 134 0.88 -11.31 13.92
N ILE A 135 0.42 -10.13 14.32
CA ILE A 135 0.60 -8.86 13.61
C ILE A 135 2.11 -8.56 13.67
N ASP A 136 2.88 -9.17 12.78
CA ASP A 136 4.30 -8.83 12.57
C ASP A 136 4.59 -8.45 11.10
N ASP A 137 3.58 -8.38 10.22
CA ASP A 137 3.84 -8.18 8.77
C ASP A 137 2.91 -7.19 8.03
N ILE A 138 2.20 -6.33 8.75
CA ILE A 138 1.54 -5.15 8.12
C ILE A 138 2.58 -4.15 7.60
N ASP A 139 3.73 -4.06 8.27
CA ASP A 139 4.76 -3.09 7.92
C ASP A 139 5.48 -3.46 6.62
N HIS A 140 5.68 -4.74 6.29
CA HIS A 140 6.31 -5.07 5.00
C HIS A 140 5.34 -4.86 3.84
N LEU A 141 4.04 -5.14 4.01
CA LEU A 141 3.04 -4.84 2.97
C LEU A 141 2.93 -3.32 2.75
N LYS A 142 2.95 -2.54 3.83
CA LYS A 142 2.99 -1.07 3.78
C LYS A 142 4.27 -0.55 3.10
N SER A 143 5.42 -1.17 3.36
CA SER A 143 6.70 -0.80 2.72
C SER A 143 6.69 -1.04 1.21
N LYS A 144 6.11 -2.17 0.76
CA LYS A 144 5.98 -2.51 -0.66
C LYS A 144 4.95 -1.62 -1.36
N LEU A 145 3.83 -1.36 -0.70
CA LEU A 145 2.78 -0.48 -1.21
C LEU A 145 3.26 0.97 -1.31
N GLY A 146 4.00 1.46 -0.30
CA GLY A 146 4.58 2.80 -0.32
C GLY A 146 5.55 3.00 -1.50
N LYS A 147 6.37 2.00 -1.81
CA LYS A 147 7.25 2.04 -2.99
C LYS A 147 6.48 2.07 -4.31
N LEU A 148 5.40 1.30 -4.42
CA LEU A 148 4.52 1.30 -5.60
C LEU A 148 3.77 2.64 -5.78
N ILE A 149 3.21 3.18 -4.70
CA ILE A 149 2.52 4.48 -4.72
C ILE A 149 3.49 5.58 -5.14
N LEU A 150 4.71 5.57 -4.59
CA LEU A 150 5.74 6.53 -4.96
C LEU A 150 6.13 6.43 -6.44
N MET A 151 6.25 5.20 -6.98
CA MET A 151 6.53 4.98 -8.39
C MET A 151 5.46 5.59 -9.30
N VAL A 152 4.19 5.53 -8.89
CA VAL A 152 3.10 6.18 -9.64
C VAL A 152 3.10 7.69 -9.47
N LEU A 153 3.38 8.19 -8.27
CA LEU A 153 3.41 9.62 -8.00
C LEU A 153 4.45 10.35 -8.86
N ILE A 154 5.62 9.74 -9.06
CA ILE A 154 6.66 10.34 -9.90
C ILE A 154 6.30 10.34 -11.39
N VAL A 155 5.63 9.28 -11.89
CA VAL A 155 5.14 9.24 -13.27
C VAL A 155 4.07 10.32 -13.49
N LYS A 156 3.14 10.50 -12.55
CA LYS A 156 2.15 11.59 -12.59
C LYS A 156 2.77 12.97 -12.57
N LEU A 157 3.77 13.17 -11.73
CA LEU A 157 4.45 14.45 -11.60
C LEU A 157 5.22 14.80 -12.87
N PHE A 158 5.82 13.80 -13.52
CA PHE A 158 6.45 13.97 -14.84
C PHE A 158 5.43 14.29 -15.93
N SER A 159 4.29 13.59 -15.96
CA SER A 159 3.18 13.91 -16.88
C SER A 159 2.69 15.35 -16.70
N TYR A 160 2.52 15.78 -15.45
CA TYR A 160 2.13 17.16 -15.13
C TYR A 160 3.18 18.16 -15.61
N ALA A 161 4.48 17.88 -15.40
CA ALA A 161 5.55 18.73 -15.89
C ALA A 161 5.57 18.85 -17.41
N LEU A 162 5.34 17.76 -18.15
CA LEU A 162 5.21 17.76 -19.62
C LEU A 162 3.95 18.47 -20.13
N SER A 163 2.93 18.61 -19.28
CA SER A 163 1.67 19.27 -19.62
C SER A 163 1.73 20.79 -19.50
N LEU A 164 2.78 21.35 -18.90
CA LEU A 164 2.99 22.78 -18.79
C LEU A 164 3.44 23.35 -20.14
N ASP A 165 2.46 23.64 -21.01
CA ASP A 165 2.69 24.26 -22.30
C ASP A 165 3.00 25.74 -22.10
N ILE A 166 4.27 26.14 -22.30
CA ILE A 166 4.69 27.53 -22.20
C ILE A 166 4.50 28.20 -23.56
N ASN A 167 3.25 28.51 -23.92
CA ASN A 167 2.95 29.33 -25.09
C ASN A 167 3.28 30.80 -24.79
N VAL A 168 4.56 31.15 -24.77
CA VAL A 168 5.02 32.55 -24.74
C VAL A 168 4.99 33.09 -26.16
N SER A 169 3.84 33.60 -26.60
CA SER A 169 3.78 34.40 -27.83
C SER A 169 4.36 35.79 -27.52
N GLY A 170 5.68 35.91 -27.43
CA GLY A 170 6.41 37.09 -26.94
C GLY A 170 6.19 38.38 -27.73
N LYS A 171 4.99 38.98 -27.62
CA LYS A 171 4.62 40.24 -28.27
C LYS A 171 4.13 41.31 -27.27
N GLU A 172 3.74 40.95 -26.04
CA GLU A 172 3.36 41.92 -25.01
C GLU A 172 4.06 41.73 -23.65
N ALA A 173 4.21 42.81 -22.87
CA ALA A 173 4.83 42.77 -21.53
C ALA A 173 4.02 41.92 -20.52
N ALA A 174 2.71 41.74 -20.76
CA ALA A 174 1.88 40.83 -19.99
C ALA A 174 2.32 39.36 -20.20
N ASP A 175 2.74 38.99 -21.41
CA ASP A 175 3.21 37.62 -21.72
C ASP A 175 4.51 37.28 -20.99
N VAL A 176 5.38 38.26 -20.72
CA VAL A 176 6.63 38.05 -19.99
C VAL A 176 6.35 37.70 -18.52
N MET A 177 5.35 38.34 -17.91
CA MET A 177 4.97 38.05 -16.52
C MET A 177 4.29 36.68 -16.40
N HIS A 178 3.46 36.30 -17.38
CA HIS A 178 2.89 34.95 -17.48
C HIS A 178 3.95 33.87 -17.76
N ALA A 179 4.94 34.17 -18.60
CA ALA A 179 6.08 33.29 -18.86
C ALA A 179 6.93 33.07 -17.60
N LEU A 180 7.13 34.11 -16.79
CA LEU A 180 7.89 34.03 -15.55
C LEU A 180 7.15 33.20 -14.49
N ASP A 181 5.83 33.35 -14.38
CA ASP A 181 4.98 32.51 -13.51
C ASP A 181 4.98 31.04 -13.98
N ALA A 182 4.92 30.79 -15.29
CA ALA A 182 5.01 29.45 -15.85
C ALA A 182 6.38 28.80 -15.60
N MET A 183 7.48 29.53 -15.79
CA MET A 183 8.83 29.04 -15.47
C MET A 183 9.03 28.79 -13.98
N LEU A 184 8.45 29.64 -13.10
CA LEU A 184 8.48 29.44 -11.66
C LEU A 184 7.71 28.19 -11.24
N LYS A 185 6.53 27.95 -11.82
CA LYS A 185 5.74 26.72 -11.60
C LYS A 185 6.49 25.48 -12.07
N LEU A 186 7.12 25.52 -13.24
CA LEU A 186 7.87 24.39 -13.79
C LEU A 186 9.12 24.10 -12.94
N GLY A 187 9.88 25.14 -12.57
CA GLY A 187 11.00 25.03 -11.65
C GLY A 187 10.59 24.50 -10.27
N GLY A 188 9.47 24.97 -9.73
CA GLY A 188 8.91 24.50 -8.46
C GLY A 188 8.52 23.02 -8.49
N VAL A 189 7.86 22.57 -9.57
CA VAL A 189 7.56 21.15 -9.79
C VAL A 189 8.84 20.33 -9.85
N LEU A 190 9.85 20.80 -10.58
CA LEU A 190 11.13 20.09 -10.75
C LEU A 190 11.89 19.92 -9.43
N VAL A 191 11.91 20.97 -8.59
CA VAL A 191 12.48 20.91 -7.23
C VAL A 191 11.71 19.93 -6.35
N MET A 192 10.37 19.90 -6.43
CA MET A 192 9.56 18.93 -5.69
C MET A 192 9.80 17.49 -6.14
N ILE A 193 10.01 17.24 -7.44
CA ILE A 193 10.40 15.90 -7.93
C ILE A 193 11.74 15.48 -7.33
N ALA A 194 12.75 16.36 -7.42
CA ALA A 194 14.08 16.10 -6.92
C ALA A 194 14.09 15.84 -5.39
N LEU A 195 13.33 16.64 -4.64
CA LEU A 195 13.17 16.46 -3.19
C LEU A 195 12.47 15.13 -2.86
N THR A 196 11.40 14.80 -3.58
CA THR A 196 10.66 13.53 -3.40
C THR A 196 11.56 12.32 -3.63
N LEU A 197 12.38 12.36 -4.69
CA LEU A 197 13.35 11.31 -4.99
C LEU A 197 14.45 11.20 -3.93
N PHE A 198 14.99 12.33 -3.49
CA PHE A 198 16.04 12.38 -2.48
C PHE A 198 15.56 11.82 -1.13
N LEU A 199 14.36 12.20 -0.69
CA LEU A 199 13.75 11.67 0.53
C LEU A 199 13.43 10.17 0.40
N SER A 200 12.97 9.74 -0.78
CA SER A 200 12.72 8.32 -1.04
C SER A 200 13.98 7.46 -0.95
N HIS A 201 15.08 7.85 -1.60
CA HIS A 201 16.34 7.12 -1.51
C HIS A 201 16.83 7.01 -0.05
N SER A 202 16.67 8.09 0.72
CA SER A 202 17.05 8.13 2.13
C SER A 202 16.19 7.19 3.00
N SER A 203 14.91 6.99 2.66
CA SER A 203 14.03 6.06 3.37
C SER A 203 14.39 4.58 3.17
N VAL A 204 15.10 4.24 2.09
CA VAL A 204 15.51 2.85 1.78
C VAL A 204 16.72 2.40 2.60
N GLN A 205 17.63 3.30 2.97
CA GLN A 205 18.89 2.95 3.63
C GLN A 205 18.75 2.67 5.14
N ILE A 206 17.70 3.18 5.80
CA ILE A 206 17.49 3.01 7.24
C ILE A 206 17.18 1.54 7.62
N ASN A 207 16.67 0.73 6.68
CA ASN A 207 16.24 -0.64 6.97
C ASN A 207 17.31 -1.73 6.74
N ILE A 208 18.46 -1.40 6.13
CA ILE A 208 19.51 -2.39 5.82
C ILE A 208 20.51 -2.57 6.97
N HIS A 209 20.65 -1.59 7.88
CA HIS A 209 21.67 -1.64 8.95
C HIS A 209 21.25 -2.41 10.22
N ARG A 210 19.99 -2.84 10.35
CA ARG A 210 19.52 -3.62 11.52
C ARG A 210 19.59 -5.15 11.34
N SER A 211 19.83 -5.64 10.12
CA SER A 211 19.82 -7.08 9.81
C SER A 211 21.21 -7.76 9.87
N LYS A 212 22.27 -7.03 10.21
CA LYS A 212 23.63 -7.59 10.32
C LYS A 212 24.13 -7.54 11.76
N GLU A 213 23.45 -8.26 12.64
CA GLU A 213 24.06 -8.68 13.89
C GLU A 213 24.33 -10.19 13.77
N PRO A 214 25.59 -10.62 13.55
CA PRO A 214 25.90 -12.04 13.49
C PRO A 214 25.79 -12.64 14.89
N ASP A 215 24.74 -13.45 15.09
CA ASP A 215 24.51 -14.26 16.28
C ASP A 215 25.61 -15.34 16.37
N ARG A 216 26.77 -14.97 16.93
CA ARG A 216 27.87 -15.89 17.21
C ARG A 216 27.53 -16.66 18.49
N LYS A 217 26.70 -17.70 18.36
CA LYS A 217 26.49 -18.66 19.44
C LYS A 217 27.71 -19.55 19.62
N ARG A 218 28.12 -19.58 20.89
CA ARG A 218 28.96 -20.56 21.59
C ARG A 218 28.76 -21.99 21.05
N ASP A 219 29.85 -22.55 20.55
CA ASP A 219 30.14 -23.97 20.70
C ASP A 219 31.54 -24.05 21.32
N GLU A 220 31.64 -24.48 22.58
CA GLU A 220 32.81 -25.17 23.15
C GLU A 220 32.51 -25.67 24.59
N GLY A 221 32.06 -26.93 24.65
CA GLY A 221 32.28 -27.93 25.71
C GLY A 221 31.56 -27.80 27.07
N PRO A 222 31.57 -28.84 27.93
CA PRO A 222 32.14 -30.20 27.76
C PRO A 222 31.15 -31.33 28.12
N ASN A 223 31.34 -32.56 27.60
CA ASN A 223 30.81 -33.77 28.24
C ASN A 223 31.58 -35.04 27.85
N GLY A 224 32.41 -35.52 28.78
CA GLY A 224 32.41 -36.91 29.26
C GLY A 224 33.18 -37.99 28.48
N PRO A 225 33.82 -38.96 29.17
CA PRO A 225 34.85 -39.83 28.60
C PRO A 225 34.28 -41.05 27.85
N SER A 226 34.98 -41.46 26.80
CA SER A 226 34.77 -42.73 26.10
C SER A 226 35.64 -43.83 26.72
N ASP A 227 35.00 -44.70 27.51
CA ASP A 227 35.50 -46.06 27.79
C ASP A 227 35.08 -47.01 26.64
N PHE A 228 35.94 -47.99 26.38
CA PHE A 228 35.91 -49.09 25.39
C PHE A 228 36.57 -48.85 24.03
#